data_AF-A0A7S3SZK5-F1
#
_entry.id   AF-A0A7S3SZK5-F1
#
_cell.length_a   1.000
_cell.length_b   1.000
_cell.length_c   1.000
_cell.angle_alpha   90.00
_cell.angle_beta   90.00
_cell.angle_gamma   90.00
#
_symmetry.space_group_name_H-M   'P 1'
#
loop_
_entity.id
_entity.type
_entity.pdbx_description
1 polymer ?
#
loop_
_entity_poly.entity_id
_entity_poly.type
_entity_poly.pdbx_seq_one_letter_code
_entity_poly.pdbx_strand_id
1 'polypeptide(L)'
;NKFLVSGEFLLVAKVRDEAAQTVHLMVSKDGGQSFKAALLPSGMGELEEKWYTVLDTSEGAVILHINSNSGTKDTGRIFVSDGDGYKYSQSLVNNVRSSHGECEFDKVVSLQGVYLANMVVPPAGSADNDYQKAKAAAAEEVESEAAGGSEVDQKHARGTGKKPAKASKEERTIR
;
A
#
# COMPACT_ATOMS: atom_id res chain seq x y z
N ASN A 1 5.94 22.77 18.46
CA ASN A 1 5.61 21.34 18.46
C ASN A 1 4.36 21.10 17.63
N LYS A 2 4.43 20.23 16.61
CA LYS A 2 3.30 19.83 15.78
C LYS A 2 2.83 18.45 16.24
N PHE A 3 1.53 18.29 16.48
CA PHE A 3 0.93 17.02 16.84
C PHE A 3 -0.43 16.87 16.15
N LEU A 4 -0.87 15.63 15.98
CA LEU A 4 -2.17 15.27 15.44
C LEU A 4 -2.77 14.21 16.36
N VAL A 5 -4.02 14.42 16.77
CA VAL A 5 -4.85 13.38 17.40
C VAL A 5 -5.89 12.99 16.37
N SER A 6 -5.88 11.74 15.92
CA SER A 6 -6.80 11.25 14.91
C SER A 6 -7.10 9.77 15.12
N GLY A 7 -8.39 9.43 15.25
CA GLY A 7 -8.82 8.09 15.65
C GLY A 7 -8.18 7.65 16.96
N GLU A 8 -7.54 6.48 16.94
CA GLU A 8 -6.80 5.88 18.06
C GLU A 8 -5.33 6.32 18.16
N PHE A 9 -4.86 7.19 17.26
CA PHE A 9 -3.46 7.58 17.16
C PHE A 9 -3.21 9.02 17.63
N LEU A 10 -2.15 9.19 18.41
CA LEU A 10 -1.51 10.47 18.70
C LEU A 10 -0.14 10.50 18.01
N LEU A 11 -0.01 11.35 17.00
CA LEU A 11 1.22 11.57 16.25
C LEU A 11 1.89 12.86 16.69
N VAL A 12 3.21 12.82 16.90
CA VAL A 12 4.00 13.98 17.35
C VAL A 12 5.28 14.10 16.51
N ALA A 13 5.53 15.30 15.98
CA ALA A 13 6.79 15.65 15.35
C ALA A 13 7.80 16.06 16.44
N LYS A 14 8.77 15.19 16.74
CA LYS A 14 9.86 15.50 17.67
C LYS A 14 11.08 15.96 16.90
N VAL A 15 11.55 17.18 17.16
CA VAL A 15 12.80 17.69 16.58
C VAL A 15 13.95 16.77 16.97
N ARG A 16 14.73 16.35 15.97
CA ARG A 16 15.95 15.57 16.16
C ARG A 16 17.17 16.46 16.06
N ASP A 17 17.27 17.23 14.99
CA ASP A 17 18.32 18.21 14.74
C ASP A 17 17.68 19.50 14.24
N GLU A 18 17.88 20.58 15.00
CA GLU A 18 17.33 21.90 14.67
C GLU A 18 18.05 22.54 13.49
N ALA A 19 19.37 22.36 13.35
CA ALA A 19 20.13 22.96 12.25
C ALA A 19 19.82 22.27 10.93
N ALA A 20 19.70 20.93 10.95
CA ALA A 20 19.33 20.14 9.78
C ALA A 20 17.82 20.09 9.51
N GLN A 21 16.98 20.65 10.41
CA GLN A 21 15.52 20.61 10.34
C GLN A 21 14.97 19.18 10.22
N THR A 22 15.60 18.20 10.89
CA THR A 22 15.15 16.80 10.88
C THR A 22 14.28 16.49 12.08
N VAL A 23 13.32 15.58 11.88
CA VAL A 23 12.34 15.19 12.89
C VAL A 23 12.19 13.67 12.98
N HIS A 24 11.82 13.20 14.17
CA HIS A 24 11.22 11.89 14.36
C HIS A 24 9.70 12.03 14.42
N LEU A 25 8.99 11.30 13.57
CA LEU A 25 7.57 11.08 13.74
C LEU A 25 7.38 10.04 14.85
N MET A 26 6.80 10.48 15.97
CA MET A 26 6.49 9.63 17.11
C MET A 26 5.00 9.30 17.09
N VAL A 27 4.66 8.05 17.40
CA VAL A 27 3.27 7.57 17.47
C VAL A 27 2.99 6.99 18.86
N SER A 28 1.83 7.34 19.40
CA SER A 28 1.23 6.72 20.57
C SER A 28 -0.16 6.22 20.21
N LYS A 29 -0.51 5.04 20.75
CA LYS A 29 -1.83 4.41 20.65
C LYS A 29 -2.51 4.28 22.04
N ASP A 30 -1.83 4.69 23.10
CA ASP A 30 -2.24 4.54 24.50
C ASP A 30 -2.58 5.88 25.18
N GLY A 31 -3.01 6.87 24.38
CA GLY A 31 -3.39 8.19 24.87
C GLY A 31 -2.20 9.06 25.30
N GLY A 32 -1.00 8.77 24.79
CA GLY A 32 0.21 9.54 25.07
C GLY A 32 1.01 9.05 26.28
N GLN A 33 0.74 7.84 26.79
CA GLN A 33 1.53 7.27 27.89
C GLN A 33 2.88 6.76 27.41
N SER A 34 2.93 6.16 26.22
CA SER A 34 4.16 5.72 25.57
C SER A 34 4.19 6.10 24.09
N PHE A 35 5.40 6.30 23.57
CA PHE A 35 5.62 6.69 22.18
C PHE A 35 6.66 5.79 21.52
N LYS A 36 6.40 5.39 20.28
CA LYS A 36 7.35 4.67 19.41
C LYS A 36 7.70 5.58 18.23
N ALA A 37 8.97 5.57 17.80
CA ALA A 37 9.37 6.24 16.58
C ALA A 37 8.88 5.45 15.35
N ALA A 38 8.44 6.16 14.32
CA ALA A 38 8.09 5.56 13.04
C ALA A 38 9.31 4.87 12.41
N LEU A 39 9.14 3.62 12.02
CA LEU A 39 10.11 2.77 11.34
C LEU A 39 9.71 2.67 9.87
N LEU A 40 10.40 3.43 9.04
CA LEU A 40 10.26 3.39 7.59
C LEU A 40 11.18 2.31 7.00
N PRO A 41 10.88 1.78 5.80
CA PRO A 41 11.78 0.87 5.09
C PRO A 41 13.20 1.42 4.96
N SER A 42 14.19 0.54 5.00
CA SER A 42 15.60 0.91 4.93
C SER A 42 15.93 1.68 3.65
N GLY A 43 16.79 2.70 3.76
CA GLY A 43 17.19 3.53 2.63
C GLY A 43 16.30 4.75 2.35
N MET A 44 15.24 4.97 3.14
CA MET A 44 14.41 6.20 3.07
C MET A 44 15.07 7.45 3.66
N GLY A 45 16.21 7.30 4.33
CA GLY A 45 16.88 8.41 5.01
C GLY A 45 16.12 8.89 6.26
N GLU A 46 16.43 10.11 6.69
CA GLU A 46 15.78 10.75 7.82
C GLU A 46 14.58 11.59 7.33
N LEU A 47 13.56 11.74 8.18
CA LEU A 47 12.44 12.63 7.87
C LEU A 47 12.84 14.08 8.13
N GLU A 48 12.68 14.93 7.13
CA GLU A 48 12.79 16.38 7.29
C GLU A 48 11.45 16.99 7.73
N GLU A 49 11.51 18.12 8.43
CA GLU A 49 10.32 18.85 8.83
C GLU A 49 9.55 19.32 7.57
N LYS A 50 8.22 19.11 7.55
CA LYS A 50 7.30 19.44 6.42
C LYS A 50 7.34 18.47 5.23
N TRP A 51 8.04 17.35 5.35
CA TRP A 51 8.14 16.37 4.26
C TRP A 51 7.12 15.24 4.33
N TYR A 52 6.14 15.32 5.23
CA TYR A 52 5.13 14.28 5.37
C TYR A 52 3.74 14.85 5.64
N THR A 53 2.73 14.09 5.21
CA THR A 53 1.30 14.36 5.41
C THR A 53 0.63 13.09 5.90
N VAL A 54 -0.18 13.20 6.96
CA VAL A 54 -1.05 12.10 7.40
C VAL A 54 -2.29 12.13 6.51
N LEU A 55 -2.49 11.08 5.70
CA LEU A 55 -3.57 10.99 4.72
C LEU A 55 -4.85 10.41 5.33
N ASP A 56 -4.73 9.32 6.08
CA ASP A 56 -5.84 8.71 6.79
C ASP A 56 -5.35 7.95 8.04
N THR A 57 -6.22 7.86 9.04
CA THR A 57 -5.99 7.04 10.25
C THR A 57 -7.25 6.26 10.66
N SER A 58 -8.29 6.25 9.82
CA SER A 58 -9.64 5.85 10.22
C SER A 58 -9.86 4.34 10.24
N GLU A 59 -8.94 3.55 9.67
CA GLU A 59 -9.10 2.10 9.51
C GLU A 59 -8.06 1.28 10.27
N GLY A 60 -7.63 1.77 11.44
CA GLY A 60 -6.73 1.03 12.34
C GLY A 60 -5.26 0.99 11.88
N ALA A 61 -4.91 1.77 10.87
CA ALA A 61 -3.55 2.02 10.42
C ALA A 61 -3.39 3.51 10.06
N VAL A 62 -2.15 4.00 10.06
CA VAL A 62 -1.79 5.34 9.61
C VAL A 62 -1.31 5.25 8.17
N ILE A 63 -1.95 6.01 7.28
CA ILE A 63 -1.51 6.22 5.90
C ILE A 63 -0.75 7.53 5.84
N LEU A 64 0.51 7.47 5.39
CA LEU A 64 1.40 8.62 5.29
C LEU A 64 1.79 8.86 3.84
N HIS A 65 1.77 10.12 3.41
CA HIS A 65 2.53 10.58 2.26
C HIS A 65 3.87 11.14 2.74
N ILE A 66 4.97 10.76 2.10
CA ILE A 66 6.30 11.34 2.33
C ILE A 66 6.82 11.87 1.00
N ASN A 67 7.23 13.14 0.98
CA ASN A 67 7.76 13.80 -0.22
C ASN A 67 8.97 13.03 -0.76
N SER A 68 9.03 12.86 -2.08
CA SER A 68 10.19 12.24 -2.73
C SER A 68 11.16 13.33 -3.19
N ASN A 69 12.45 13.08 -3.01
CA ASN A 69 13.52 13.83 -3.66
C ASN A 69 14.04 13.11 -4.93
N SER A 70 13.51 11.93 -5.25
CA SER A 70 13.96 11.14 -6.39
C SER A 70 13.26 11.60 -7.67
N GLY A 71 14.06 12.04 -8.65
CA GLY A 71 13.76 12.12 -10.09
C GLY A 71 12.55 12.96 -10.56
N THR A 72 11.36 12.64 -10.06
CA THR A 72 10.08 13.18 -10.44
C THR A 72 9.66 14.28 -9.45
N LYS A 73 9.66 15.54 -9.92
CA LYS A 73 9.22 16.68 -9.13
C LYS A 73 7.76 16.52 -8.70
N ASP A 74 7.41 17.14 -7.58
CA ASP A 74 6.03 17.25 -7.10
C ASP A 74 5.35 15.88 -6.93
N THR A 75 6.13 14.91 -6.45
CA THR A 75 5.63 13.59 -6.09
C THR A 75 6.12 13.14 -4.73
N GLY A 76 5.48 12.10 -4.20
CA GLY A 76 5.92 11.43 -3.00
C GLY A 76 5.59 9.94 -3.01
N ARG A 77 5.77 9.32 -1.85
CA ARG A 77 5.53 7.90 -1.64
C ARG A 77 4.49 7.74 -0.55
N ILE A 78 3.58 6.80 -0.75
CA ILE A 78 2.56 6.43 0.24
C ILE A 78 3.07 5.24 1.04
N PHE A 79 2.95 5.35 2.35
CA PHE A 79 3.26 4.30 3.31
C PHE A 79 2.03 3.96 4.14
N VAL A 80 1.88 2.68 4.47
CA VAL A 80 0.82 2.18 5.34
C VAL A 80 1.48 1.55 6.56
N SER A 81 0.99 1.90 7.75
CA SER A 81 1.52 1.35 8.99
C SER A 81 0.97 -0.03 9.32
N ASP A 82 1.61 -0.71 10.28
CA ASP A 82 1.00 -1.77 11.07
C ASP A 82 -0.10 -1.22 12.00
N GLY A 83 -0.82 -2.13 12.68
CA GLY A 83 -1.91 -1.77 13.59
C GLY A 83 -1.48 -0.94 14.82
N ASP A 84 -0.19 -0.95 15.16
CA ASP A 84 0.36 -0.11 16.24
C ASP A 84 0.74 1.30 15.74
N GLY A 85 0.71 1.55 14.42
CA GLY A 85 0.94 2.86 13.82
C GLY A 85 2.41 3.24 13.64
N TYR A 86 3.37 2.34 13.90
CA TYR A 86 4.79 2.71 13.94
C TYR A 86 5.68 1.95 12.96
N LYS A 87 5.32 0.77 12.46
CA LYS A 87 6.07 0.12 11.38
C LYS A 87 5.39 0.36 10.06
N TYR A 88 6.14 0.77 9.04
CA TYR A 88 5.57 1.14 7.74
C TYR A 88 6.09 0.26 6.62
N SER A 89 5.20 -0.09 5.69
CA SER A 89 5.56 -0.62 4.37
C SER A 89 5.21 0.41 3.30
N GLN A 90 5.96 0.42 2.21
CA GLN A 90 5.68 1.29 1.06
C GLN A 90 4.54 0.68 0.25
N SER A 91 3.50 1.47 -0.01
CA SER A 91 2.32 1.06 -0.77
C SER A 91 2.32 1.61 -2.19
N LEU A 92 2.66 2.89 -2.39
CA LEU A 92 2.67 3.53 -3.70
C LEU A 92 3.89 4.44 -3.86
N VAL A 93 4.48 4.47 -5.06
CA VAL A 93 5.52 5.43 -5.45
C VAL A 93 4.94 6.51 -6.37
N ASN A 94 5.60 7.65 -6.45
CA ASN A 94 5.28 8.75 -7.35
C ASN A 94 3.83 9.26 -7.23
N ASN A 95 3.24 9.21 -6.05
CA ASN A 95 1.93 9.80 -5.79
C ASN A 95 1.98 11.31 -6.10
N VAL A 96 1.03 11.80 -6.89
CA VAL A 96 0.98 13.19 -7.32
C VAL A 96 0.78 14.10 -6.11
N ARG A 97 1.54 15.20 -6.08
CA ARG A 97 1.46 16.21 -5.04
C ARG A 97 1.41 17.60 -5.68
N SER A 98 0.48 18.45 -5.26
CA SER A 98 0.41 19.83 -5.73
C SER A 98 1.56 20.67 -5.15
N SER A 99 1.89 21.79 -5.80
CA SER A 99 2.88 22.75 -5.27
C SER A 99 2.47 23.34 -3.90
N HIS A 100 1.18 23.31 -3.58
CA HIS A 100 0.61 23.74 -2.30
C HIS A 100 0.68 22.64 -1.22
N GLY A 101 1.12 21.43 -1.56
CA GLY A 101 1.30 20.31 -0.62
C GLY A 101 0.12 19.37 -0.50
N GLU A 102 -0.87 19.49 -1.36
CA GLU A 102 -2.01 18.57 -1.43
C GLU A 102 -1.57 17.28 -2.13
N CYS A 103 -2.00 16.13 -1.63
CA CYS A 103 -1.68 14.82 -2.20
C CYS A 103 -2.91 14.29 -2.94
N GLU A 104 -2.77 13.79 -4.16
CA GLU A 104 -3.89 13.20 -4.89
C GLU A 104 -4.15 11.78 -4.37
N PHE A 105 -4.91 11.71 -3.29
CA PHE A 105 -5.29 10.49 -2.57
C PHE A 105 -6.68 10.67 -1.96
N ASP A 106 -7.58 9.75 -2.23
CA ASP A 106 -8.97 9.78 -1.79
C ASP A 106 -9.41 8.45 -1.20
N LYS A 107 -10.09 8.52 -0.05
CA LYS A 107 -10.75 7.36 0.55
C LYS A 107 -12.13 7.15 -0.08
N VAL A 108 -12.44 5.93 -0.48
CA VAL A 108 -13.80 5.57 -0.91
C VAL A 108 -14.65 5.30 0.33
N VAL A 109 -15.37 6.32 0.79
CA VAL A 109 -16.11 6.27 2.08
C VAL A 109 -17.18 5.18 2.17
N SER A 110 -17.67 4.68 1.04
CA SER A 110 -18.68 3.63 0.97
C SER A 110 -18.11 2.20 1.10
N LEU A 111 -16.79 2.03 1.02
CA LEU A 111 -16.12 0.73 1.07
C LEU A 111 -14.90 0.78 1.99
N GLN A 112 -14.93 -0.04 3.05
CA GLN A 112 -13.80 -0.17 3.97
C GLN A 112 -12.58 -0.73 3.23
N GLY A 113 -11.41 -0.14 3.45
CA GLY A 113 -10.14 -0.60 2.88
C GLY A 113 -9.88 -0.13 1.46
N VAL A 114 -10.77 0.67 0.86
CA VAL A 114 -10.66 1.08 -0.55
C VAL A 114 -10.25 2.55 -0.68
N TYR A 115 -9.16 2.76 -1.42
CA TYR A 115 -8.57 4.08 -1.65
C TYR A 115 -8.27 4.25 -3.14
N LEU A 116 -8.31 5.48 -3.62
CA LEU A 116 -7.91 5.89 -4.96
C LEU A 116 -6.75 6.88 -4.85
N ALA A 117 -5.79 6.78 -5.75
CA ALA A 117 -4.65 7.68 -5.79
C ALA A 117 -4.17 7.83 -7.23
N ASN A 118 -3.66 9.02 -7.53
CA ASN A 118 -2.99 9.25 -8.80
C ASN A 118 -1.48 9.19 -8.63
N MET A 119 -0.80 8.67 -9.64
CA MET A 119 0.65 8.60 -9.67
C MET A 119 1.21 9.08 -11.01
N VAL A 120 2.42 9.62 -10.96
CA VAL A 120 3.18 9.99 -12.17
C VAL A 120 3.97 8.77 -12.65
N VAL A 121 3.72 8.38 -13.90
CA VAL A 121 4.57 7.43 -14.61
C VAL A 121 5.74 8.21 -15.22
N PRO A 122 6.98 7.99 -14.77
CA PRO A 122 8.11 8.70 -15.32
C PRO A 122 8.40 8.21 -16.75
N PRO A 123 9.01 9.04 -17.61
CA PRO A 123 9.32 8.67 -18.98
C PRO A 123 10.30 7.48 -19.02
N ALA A 124 10.24 6.71 -20.11
CA ALA A 124 11.13 5.58 -20.34
C ALA A 124 12.60 6.03 -20.34
N GLY A 125 13.46 5.31 -19.60
CA GLY A 125 14.88 5.66 -19.47
C GLY A 125 15.17 6.77 -18.45
N SER A 126 14.19 7.23 -17.68
CA SER A 126 14.41 8.10 -16.53
C SER A 126 15.29 7.43 -15.47
N ALA A 127 16.02 8.24 -14.70
CA ALA A 127 16.82 7.78 -13.56
C ALA A 127 15.97 7.40 -12.33
N ASP A 128 14.64 7.39 -12.47
CA ASP A 128 13.70 7.01 -11.40
C ASP A 128 13.70 5.49 -11.21
N ASN A 129 14.64 5.03 -10.39
CA ASN A 129 14.78 3.63 -10.04
C ASN A 129 13.65 3.13 -9.14
N ASP A 130 12.92 4.02 -8.47
CA ASP A 130 11.87 3.64 -7.52
C ASP A 130 10.64 3.14 -8.27
N TYR A 131 10.25 3.86 -9.34
CA TYR A 131 9.17 3.42 -10.22
C TYR A 131 9.46 2.07 -10.88
N GLN A 132 10.68 1.86 -11.40
CA GLN A 132 11.03 0.60 -12.07
C GLN A 132 11.01 -0.58 -11.09
N LYS A 133 11.52 -0.39 -9.87
CA LYS A 133 11.46 -1.42 -8.82
C LYS A 133 10.01 -1.73 -8.41
N ALA A 134 9.19 -0.71 -8.19
CA ALA A 134 7.79 -0.89 -7.83
C ALA A 134 7.01 -1.62 -8.93
N LYS A 135 7.25 -1.26 -10.20
CA LYS A 135 6.64 -1.94 -11.36
C LYS A 135 7.04 -3.41 -11.44
N ALA A 136 8.31 -3.73 -11.19
CA ALA A 136 8.78 -5.12 -11.19
C ALA A 136 8.16 -5.93 -10.04
N ALA A 137 8.10 -5.36 -8.82
CA ALA A 137 7.46 -6.00 -7.67
C ALA A 137 5.96 -6.28 -7.91
N ALA A 138 5.23 -5.31 -8.46
CA ALA A 138 3.81 -5.50 -8.79
C ALA A 138 3.59 -6.61 -9.84
N ALA A 139 4.51 -6.78 -10.80
CA ALA A 139 4.41 -7.87 -11.78
C ALA A 139 4.65 -9.24 -11.13
N GLU A 140 5.58 -9.33 -10.17
CA GLU A 140 5.85 -10.55 -9.41
C GLU A 140 4.66 -10.96 -8.53
N GLU A 141 4.01 -9.98 -7.88
CA GLU A 141 2.78 -10.22 -7.10
C GLU A 141 1.68 -10.82 -7.97
N VAL A 142 1.42 -10.24 -9.15
CA VAL A 142 0.41 -10.74 -10.10
C VAL A 142 0.73 -12.17 -10.55
N GLU A 143 2.01 -12.48 -10.81
CA GLU A 143 2.43 -13.83 -11.20
C GLU A 143 2.29 -14.83 -10.05
N SER A 144 2.55 -14.41 -8.81
CA SER A 144 2.35 -15.23 -7.61
C SER A 144 0.88 -15.52 -7.33
N GLU A 145 -0.02 -14.54 -7.53
CA GLU A 145 -1.47 -14.73 -7.40
C GLU A 145 -2.03 -15.64 -8.49
N ALA A 146 -1.53 -15.51 -9.72
CA ALA A 146 -1.90 -16.37 -10.84
C ALA A 146 -1.41 -17.82 -10.64
N ALA A 147 -0.21 -18.01 -10.08
CA ALA A 147 0.33 -19.33 -9.73
C ALA A 147 -0.33 -19.94 -8.48
N GLY A 148 -0.84 -19.09 -7.59
CA GLY A 148 -1.47 -19.47 -6.33
C GLY A 148 -2.85 -20.12 -6.47
N GLY A 149 -3.49 -20.03 -7.64
CA GLY A 149 -4.71 -20.74 -8.03
C GLY A 149 -5.83 -20.75 -6.98
N SER A 150 -6.91 -19.97 -7.19
CA SER A 150 -8.03 -19.91 -6.25
C SER A 150 -8.46 -21.30 -5.74
N GLU A 151 -8.61 -21.47 -4.41
CA GLU A 151 -9.08 -22.73 -3.78
C GLU A 151 -10.43 -23.23 -4.34
N VAL A 152 -11.14 -22.37 -5.07
CA VAL A 152 -12.42 -22.67 -5.73
C VAL A 152 -12.24 -23.66 -6.89
N ASP A 153 -11.12 -23.62 -7.63
CA ASP A 153 -10.87 -24.53 -8.76
C ASP A 153 -10.52 -25.96 -8.30
N GLN A 154 -9.82 -26.10 -7.16
CA GLN A 154 -9.39 -27.40 -6.66
C GLN A 154 -10.55 -28.27 -6.15
N LYS A 155 -11.68 -27.66 -5.75
CA LYS A 155 -12.85 -28.41 -5.26
C LYS A 155 -13.70 -29.03 -6.38
N HIS A 156 -13.61 -28.56 -7.62
CA HIS A 156 -14.33 -29.18 -8.74
C HIS A 156 -13.59 -30.38 -9.35
N ALA A 157 -12.28 -30.52 -9.16
CA ALA A 157 -11.52 -31.67 -9.65
C ALA A 157 -11.64 -32.95 -8.77
N ARG A 158 -12.19 -32.84 -7.55
CA ARG A 158 -12.28 -33.96 -6.59
C ARG A 158 -13.67 -34.59 -6.43
N GLY A 159 -14.62 -34.24 -7.30
CA GLY A 159 -15.98 -34.81 -7.34
C GLY A 159 -16.09 -36.04 -8.25
N THR A 160 -15.95 -37.23 -7.66
CA THR A 160 -16.61 -38.50 -8.04
C THR A 160 -17.09 -38.67 -9.51
N GLY A 161 -16.15 -38.91 -10.43
CA GLY A 161 -16.45 -39.42 -11.77
C GLY A 161 -16.90 -40.89 -11.76
N LYS A 162 -18.18 -41.13 -11.46
CA LYS A 162 -18.84 -42.42 -11.72
C LYS A 162 -18.94 -42.60 -13.24
N LYS A 163 -18.18 -43.52 -13.82
CA LYS A 163 -18.27 -43.90 -15.25
C LYS A 163 -19.74 -44.22 -15.60
N PRO A 164 -20.35 -43.59 -16.61
CA PRO A 164 -21.65 -44.04 -17.10
C PRO A 164 -21.49 -45.37 -17.85
N ALA A 165 -22.48 -46.24 -17.67
CA ALA A 165 -22.54 -47.57 -18.25
C ALA A 165 -22.71 -47.53 -19.79
N LYS A 166 -22.17 -48.56 -20.46
CA LYS A 166 -22.35 -48.82 -21.90
C LYS A 166 -23.84 -48.94 -22.24
N ALA A 167 -24.31 -48.13 -23.20
CA ALA A 167 -25.59 -48.36 -23.88
C ALA A 167 -25.42 -49.45 -24.95
N SER A 168 -26.23 -50.50 -24.87
CA SER A 168 -26.37 -51.53 -25.91
C SER A 168 -27.04 -50.95 -27.15
N LYS A 169 -26.48 -51.26 -28.33
CA LYS A 169 -27.12 -51.03 -29.63
C LYS A 169 -28.45 -51.78 -29.71
N GLU A 170 -29.53 -51.07 -29.95
CA GLU A 170 -30.76 -51.66 -30.47
C GLU A 170 -31.00 -51.09 -31.88
N GLU A 171 -30.83 -51.96 -32.86
CA GLU A 171 -30.95 -51.71 -34.28
C GLU A 171 -32.44 -51.76 -34.66
N ARG A 172 -33.04 -50.61 -34.99
CA ARG A 172 -34.36 -50.57 -35.63
C ARG A 172 -34.19 -50.47 -37.14
N THR A 173 -34.27 -51.63 -37.79
CA THR A 173 -34.47 -51.77 -39.23
C THR A 173 -35.85 -51.25 -39.61
N ILE A 174 -35.91 -50.38 -40.61
CA ILE A 174 -37.16 -50.02 -41.30
C ILE A 174 -37.30 -50.96 -42.50
N ARG A 175 -38.16 -51.97 -42.37
CA ARG A 175 -39.18 -52.44 -43.32
C ARG A 175 -39.93 -53.64 -42.74
#